data_AF-A0A250IC54-F1
#
_entry.id   AF-A0A250IC54-F1
#
_cell.length_a   1.000
_cell.length_b   1.000
_cell.length_c   1.000
_cell.angle_alpha   90.00
_cell.angle_beta   90.00
_cell.angle_gamma   90.00
#
_symmetry.space_group_name_H-M   'P 1'
#
loop_
_entity.id
_entity.type
_entity.pdbx_description
1 polymer ?
#
loop_
_entity_poly.entity_id
_entity_poly.type
_entity_poly.pdbx_seq_one_letter_code
_entity_poly.pdbx_strand_id
1 'polypeptide(L)'
;MSGRGWVGVVVGVLLTLPVVGLLWIRSAPPEASGWRRLPRLPVDELWALPTFMHRCESSADCDASLACAYDSTRRANVCVGSDCTTDSDCPPTTVCRWIPMREEGAKVAVSYCTFVGFLPEGAPCVRLGERDEKGCERDLVCADWCGRRCGSWLTGECPEGFFCAPEGPDGPVCLPTCEGRACPEGQACVRMEGGASVCSRVHGQDCQREPCAPGLSCQVQTRPFRPGEAWMWCASPCEGEGSFSKGCPDYHSCMDGTCWEVCSPMESGDCAPDSVCVPTGGEYGACVLSPGTLDGGT
;
A
#
# COMPACT_ATOMS: atom_id res chain seq x y z
N MET A 1 68.52 11.89 18.12
CA MET A 1 67.37 12.66 17.61
C MET A 1 66.38 11.66 17.03
N SER A 2 65.09 11.75 17.37
CA SER A 2 63.91 10.99 16.87
C SER A 2 63.15 10.26 17.96
N GLY A 3 62.09 10.89 18.47
CA GLY A 3 61.14 10.22 19.37
C GLY A 3 59.93 11.07 19.76
N ARG A 4 60.06 12.40 19.74
CA ARG A 4 58.97 13.31 20.16
C ARG A 4 58.02 13.76 19.03
N GLY A 5 58.42 13.61 17.76
CA GLY A 5 57.57 13.98 16.62
C GLY A 5 56.50 12.93 16.27
N TRP A 6 56.78 11.65 16.51
CA TRP A 6 55.88 10.56 16.13
C TRP A 6 54.66 10.41 17.05
N VAL A 7 54.80 10.71 18.33
CA VAL A 7 53.70 10.59 19.31
C VAL A 7 52.58 11.62 19.03
N GLY A 8 52.93 12.85 18.62
CA GLY A 8 51.95 13.88 18.30
C GLY A 8 51.10 13.57 17.07
N VAL A 9 51.69 12.94 16.05
CA VAL A 9 50.99 12.56 14.81
C VAL A 9 50.05 11.39 15.07
N VAL A 10 50.47 10.39 15.86
CA VAL A 10 49.64 9.23 16.19
C VAL A 10 48.41 9.63 17.03
N VAL A 11 48.58 10.52 18.01
CA VAL A 11 47.46 11.02 18.84
C VAL A 11 46.49 11.89 18.05
N GLY A 12 46.98 12.72 17.12
CA GLY A 12 46.14 13.54 16.24
C GLY A 12 45.25 12.70 15.32
N VAL A 13 45.80 11.63 14.72
CA VAL A 13 45.06 10.73 13.83
C VAL A 13 44.05 9.86 14.60
N LEU A 14 44.41 9.40 15.80
CA LEU A 14 43.52 8.61 16.67
C LEU A 14 42.31 9.40 17.20
N LEU A 15 42.41 10.74 17.30
CA LEU A 15 41.29 11.59 17.74
C LEU A 15 40.39 12.05 16.59
N THR A 16 40.89 12.14 15.35
CA THR A 16 40.05 12.52 14.19
C THR A 16 39.19 11.36 13.69
N LEU A 17 39.68 10.13 13.77
CA LEU A 17 38.94 8.93 13.33
C LEU A 17 37.58 8.70 14.04
N PRO A 18 37.46 8.80 15.37
CA PRO A 18 36.17 8.61 16.05
C PRO A 18 35.19 9.75 15.77
N VAL A 19 35.68 10.98 15.53
CA VAL A 19 34.81 12.14 15.22
C VAL A 19 34.24 12.04 13.80
N VAL A 20 35.05 11.60 12.83
CA VAL A 20 34.57 11.32 11.46
C VAL A 20 33.61 10.13 11.45
N GLY A 21 33.88 9.08 12.25
CA GLY A 21 32.98 7.94 12.42
C GLY A 21 31.62 8.33 13.03
N LEU A 22 31.61 9.19 14.06
CA LEU A 22 30.38 9.70 14.68
C LEU A 22 29.59 10.62 13.74
N LEU A 23 30.25 11.40 12.89
CA LEU A 23 29.59 12.20 11.86
C LEU A 23 28.99 11.33 10.75
N TRP A 24 29.67 10.25 10.34
CA TRP A 24 29.15 9.28 9.36
C TRP A 24 27.91 8.52 9.85
N ILE A 25 27.89 8.10 11.12
CA ILE A 25 26.72 7.42 11.73
C ILE A 25 25.51 8.34 11.81
N ARG A 26 25.72 9.67 11.90
CA ARG A 26 24.63 10.66 11.95
C ARG A 26 24.10 11.05 10.56
N SER A 27 24.85 10.75 9.50
CA SER A 27 24.49 11.02 8.09
C SER A 27 24.10 9.76 7.30
N ALA A 28 24.28 8.57 7.85
CA ALA A 28 23.69 7.37 7.27
C ALA A 28 22.17 7.55 7.29
N PRO A 29 21.49 7.60 6.13
CA PRO A 29 20.04 7.58 6.13
C PRO A 29 19.63 6.30 6.87
N PRO A 30 18.67 6.39 7.79
CA PRO A 30 18.26 5.21 8.52
C PRO A 30 17.89 4.12 7.51
N GLU A 31 18.59 2.98 7.54
CA GLU A 31 18.16 1.72 6.94
C GLU A 31 16.89 1.19 7.65
N ALA A 32 15.95 2.06 8.01
CA ALA A 32 14.95 1.79 9.05
C ALA A 32 13.58 1.38 8.51
N SER A 33 13.52 0.63 7.41
CA SER A 33 12.21 0.07 7.03
C SER A 33 12.22 -1.34 6.48
N GLY A 34 13.38 -1.98 6.26
CA GLY A 34 13.44 -3.29 5.60
C GLY A 34 12.86 -3.27 4.17
N TRP A 35 12.47 -2.10 3.65
CA TRP A 35 11.98 -1.90 2.29
C TRP A 35 13.14 -1.53 1.37
N ARG A 36 13.29 -2.29 0.29
CA ARG A 36 14.14 -1.95 -0.85
C ARG A 36 13.40 -0.91 -1.70
N ARG A 37 13.76 0.35 -1.50
CA ARG A 37 13.26 1.49 -2.29
C ARG A 37 14.06 1.60 -3.59
N LEU A 38 13.38 1.50 -4.74
CA LEU A 38 14.05 1.56 -6.03
C LEU A 38 14.55 2.97 -6.32
N PRO A 39 15.75 3.11 -6.92
CA PRO A 39 16.31 4.41 -7.25
C PRO A 39 15.51 5.07 -8.38
N ARG A 40 15.47 6.39 -8.37
CA ARG A 40 15.08 7.17 -9.55
C ARG A 40 16.23 7.17 -10.54
N LEU A 41 15.98 6.68 -11.75
CA LEU A 41 16.96 6.70 -12.84
C LEU A 41 16.69 7.87 -13.79
N PRO A 42 17.73 8.47 -14.40
CA PRO A 42 17.57 9.33 -15.56
C PRO A 42 16.79 8.63 -16.67
N VAL A 43 16.02 9.40 -17.45
CA VAL A 43 15.14 8.86 -18.49
C VAL A 43 15.92 8.05 -19.52
N ASP A 44 17.08 8.53 -19.94
CA ASP A 44 17.97 7.85 -20.89
C ASP A 44 18.53 6.52 -20.35
N GLU A 45 18.92 6.47 -19.08
CA GLU A 45 19.34 5.22 -18.44
C GLU A 45 18.17 4.23 -18.31
N LEU A 46 16.99 4.73 -17.94
CA LEU A 46 15.79 3.91 -17.80
C LEU A 46 15.38 3.26 -19.12
N TRP A 47 15.41 4.00 -20.23
CA TRP A 47 15.12 3.46 -21.58
C TRP A 47 16.21 2.53 -22.10
N ALA A 48 17.42 2.59 -21.55
CA ALA A 48 18.51 1.66 -21.89
C ALA A 48 18.38 0.31 -21.18
N LEU A 49 17.52 0.20 -20.14
CA LEU A 49 17.31 -1.05 -19.42
C LEU A 49 16.54 -2.06 -20.30
N PRO A 50 17.05 -3.28 -20.50
CA PRO A 50 16.44 -4.27 -21.39
C PRO A 50 15.00 -4.64 -21.07
N THR A 51 14.62 -4.62 -19.80
CA THR A 51 13.27 -5.06 -19.37
C THR A 51 12.32 -3.89 -19.14
N PHE A 52 12.76 -2.64 -19.28
CA PHE A 52 11.89 -1.50 -19.02
C PHE A 52 10.65 -1.52 -19.93
N MET A 53 9.46 -1.41 -19.31
CA MET A 53 8.15 -1.51 -19.98
C MET A 53 7.85 -2.88 -20.64
N HIS A 54 8.69 -3.90 -20.44
CA HIS A 54 8.35 -5.28 -20.80
C HIS A 54 7.35 -5.87 -19.81
N ARG A 55 6.54 -6.82 -20.29
CA ARG A 55 5.61 -7.57 -19.43
C ARG A 55 6.39 -8.44 -18.43
N CYS A 56 5.85 -8.56 -17.24
CA CYS A 56 6.41 -9.36 -16.15
C CYS A 56 5.30 -10.08 -15.39
N GLU A 57 5.66 -11.17 -14.72
CA GLU A 57 4.80 -11.84 -13.74
C GLU A 57 5.25 -11.51 -12.32
N SER A 58 6.56 -11.30 -12.12
CA SER A 58 7.16 -10.92 -10.85
C SER A 58 8.30 -9.92 -11.03
N SER A 59 8.72 -9.23 -9.96
CA SER A 59 9.89 -8.33 -10.02
C SER A 59 11.19 -9.06 -10.36
N ALA A 60 11.26 -10.38 -10.23
CA ALA A 60 12.43 -11.18 -10.62
C ALA A 60 12.62 -11.23 -12.15
N ASP A 61 11.58 -10.92 -12.93
CA ASP A 61 11.64 -10.83 -14.39
C ASP A 61 12.23 -9.49 -14.86
N CYS A 62 12.42 -8.54 -13.95
CA CYS A 62 12.84 -7.19 -14.24
C CYS A 62 14.32 -6.97 -13.91
N ASP A 63 14.94 -5.98 -14.57
CA ASP A 63 16.26 -5.48 -14.19
C ASP A 63 16.27 -5.06 -12.71
N ALA A 64 17.42 -5.17 -12.02
CA ALA A 64 17.50 -4.99 -10.56
C ALA A 64 17.00 -3.62 -10.04
N SER A 65 17.00 -2.60 -10.91
CA SER A 65 16.53 -1.24 -10.63
C SER A 65 15.04 -1.03 -10.96
N LEU A 66 14.33 -2.08 -11.35
CA LEU A 66 12.92 -2.09 -11.71
C LEU A 66 12.15 -3.07 -10.82
N ALA A 67 10.83 -2.93 -10.80
CA ALA A 67 9.91 -3.91 -10.21
C ALA A 67 8.71 -4.13 -11.11
N CYS A 68 8.03 -5.25 -10.91
CA CYS A 68 6.82 -5.57 -11.65
C CYS A 68 5.61 -4.85 -11.04
N ALA A 69 4.93 -4.02 -11.83
CA ALA A 69 3.75 -3.29 -11.38
C ALA A 69 2.65 -3.30 -12.44
N TYR A 70 1.40 -3.22 -11.99
CA TYR A 70 0.25 -3.10 -12.88
C TYR A 70 0.18 -1.71 -13.51
N ASP A 71 0.25 -1.65 -14.83
CA ASP A 71 0.01 -0.44 -15.61
C ASP A 71 -1.44 -0.44 -16.10
N SER A 72 -2.25 0.51 -15.60
CA SER A 72 -3.67 0.64 -15.93
C SER A 72 -3.92 1.01 -17.40
N THR A 73 -2.98 1.71 -18.04
CA THR A 73 -3.07 2.12 -19.45
C THR A 73 -2.89 0.90 -20.36
N ARG A 74 -1.94 0.03 -20.03
CA ARG A 74 -1.65 -1.21 -20.77
C ARG A 74 -2.48 -2.40 -20.33
N ARG A 75 -3.19 -2.27 -19.20
CA ARG A 75 -3.92 -3.35 -18.53
C ARG A 75 -3.07 -4.60 -18.35
N ALA A 76 -1.82 -4.40 -17.95
CA ALA A 76 -0.83 -5.47 -17.84
C ALA A 76 0.22 -5.13 -16.79
N ASN A 77 0.79 -6.16 -16.19
CA ASN A 77 1.97 -6.03 -15.35
C ASN A 77 3.19 -5.77 -16.23
N VAL A 78 3.95 -4.72 -15.92
CA VAL A 78 5.16 -4.32 -16.64
C VAL A 78 6.26 -3.89 -15.68
N CYS A 79 7.51 -4.00 -16.12
CA CYS A 79 8.66 -3.56 -15.35
C CYS A 79 8.77 -2.02 -15.34
N VAL A 80 8.70 -1.43 -14.16
CA VAL A 80 8.69 0.02 -13.89
C VAL A 80 9.80 0.42 -12.95
N GLY A 81 10.25 1.68 -13.05
CA GLY A 81 11.19 2.32 -12.13
C GLY A 81 10.53 3.45 -11.34
N SER A 82 11.28 4.03 -10.41
CA SER A 82 10.82 5.17 -9.61
C SER A 82 10.87 6.49 -10.40
N ASP A 83 9.81 7.29 -10.31
CA ASP A 83 9.71 8.61 -10.98
C ASP A 83 10.40 9.73 -10.20
N CYS A 84 10.43 9.62 -8.87
CA CYS A 84 10.87 10.66 -7.95
C CYS A 84 11.68 10.07 -6.78
N THR A 85 12.43 10.89 -6.07
CA THR A 85 13.01 10.49 -4.76
C THR A 85 12.55 11.42 -3.64
N THR A 86 12.24 12.66 -4.01
CA THR A 86 11.81 13.74 -3.13
C THR A 86 10.65 14.51 -3.75
N ASP A 87 9.90 15.27 -2.95
CA ASP A 87 8.81 16.11 -3.46
C ASP A 87 9.30 17.16 -4.47
N SER A 88 10.56 17.58 -4.42
CA SER A 88 11.15 18.51 -5.40
C SER A 88 11.37 17.91 -6.79
N ASP A 89 11.33 16.58 -6.93
CA ASP A 89 11.36 15.92 -8.24
C ASP A 89 9.99 15.98 -8.94
N CYS A 90 8.94 16.35 -8.20
CA CYS A 90 7.56 16.32 -8.67
C CYS A 90 7.04 17.71 -9.07
N PRO A 91 6.07 17.79 -10.00
CA PRO A 91 5.35 19.03 -10.30
C PRO A 91 4.72 19.71 -9.06
N PRO A 92 4.42 21.04 -9.10
CA PRO A 92 3.99 21.82 -7.93
C PRO A 92 2.72 21.36 -7.19
N THR A 93 1.90 20.48 -7.79
CA THR A 93 0.65 19.94 -7.24
C THR A 93 0.75 18.46 -6.86
N THR A 94 1.94 17.88 -6.94
CA THR A 94 2.19 16.47 -6.65
C THR A 94 3.29 16.31 -5.62
N VAL A 95 3.31 15.14 -4.99
CA VAL A 95 4.26 14.76 -3.94
C VAL A 95 4.83 13.40 -4.26
N CYS A 96 6.06 13.15 -3.83
CA CYS A 96 6.70 11.86 -4.01
C CYS A 96 6.18 10.89 -2.95
N ARG A 97 5.64 9.76 -3.39
CA ARG A 97 5.07 8.73 -2.50
C ARG A 97 5.59 7.37 -2.87
N TRP A 98 5.89 6.55 -1.85
CA TRP A 98 6.40 5.20 -2.04
C TRP A 98 5.26 4.20 -2.05
N ILE A 99 5.16 3.45 -3.13
CA ILE A 99 4.13 2.45 -3.34
C ILE A 99 4.77 1.07 -3.15
N PRO A 100 4.26 0.25 -2.22
CA PRO A 100 4.75 -1.12 -2.08
C PRO A 100 4.32 -1.95 -3.28
N MET A 101 5.25 -2.72 -3.82
CA MET A 101 5.00 -3.66 -4.92
C MET A 101 4.51 -4.99 -4.34
N ARG A 102 3.57 -5.63 -5.02
CA ARG A 102 3.04 -6.93 -4.63
C ARG A 102 4.07 -8.00 -5.04
N GLU A 103 4.98 -8.32 -4.12
CA GLU A 103 6.03 -9.32 -4.32
C GLU A 103 6.08 -10.26 -3.12
N GLU A 104 6.03 -11.57 -3.37
CA GLU A 104 6.07 -12.56 -2.29
C GLU A 104 7.42 -12.52 -1.56
N GLY A 105 7.37 -12.34 -0.24
CA GLY A 105 8.56 -12.39 0.62
C GLY A 105 9.55 -11.22 0.47
N ALA A 106 9.32 -10.28 -0.47
CA ALA A 106 10.18 -9.13 -0.69
C ALA A 106 9.44 -7.81 -0.47
N LYS A 107 10.00 -6.96 0.41
CA LYS A 107 9.50 -5.61 0.65
C LYS A 107 10.15 -4.65 -0.35
N VAL A 108 9.56 -4.51 -1.54
CA VAL A 108 10.05 -3.62 -2.60
C VAL A 108 9.08 -2.46 -2.80
N ALA A 109 9.60 -1.25 -2.98
CA ALA A 109 8.77 -0.08 -3.23
C ALA A 109 9.29 0.79 -4.37
N VAL A 110 8.36 1.28 -5.17
CA VAL A 110 8.56 2.20 -6.29
C VAL A 110 7.91 3.53 -5.93
N SER A 111 8.57 4.64 -6.23
CA SER A 111 8.00 5.96 -5.96
C SER A 111 7.37 6.58 -7.19
N TYR A 112 6.22 7.20 -7.00
CA TYR A 112 5.48 7.94 -8.01
C TYR A 112 5.19 9.36 -7.52
N CYS A 113 5.08 10.30 -8.46
CA CYS A 113 4.53 11.61 -8.16
C CYS A 113 3.00 11.52 -8.14
N THR A 114 2.40 11.61 -6.96
CA THR A 114 0.95 11.49 -6.76
C THR A 114 0.33 12.84 -6.41
N PHE A 115 -0.96 13.01 -6.69
CA PHE A 115 -1.65 14.28 -6.40
C PHE A 115 -1.72 14.56 -4.91
N VAL A 116 -1.47 15.82 -4.55
CA VAL A 116 -1.91 16.35 -3.26
C VAL A 116 -3.42 16.52 -3.33
N GLY A 117 -4.14 15.92 -2.40
CA GLY A 117 -5.59 16.00 -2.33
C GLY A 117 -6.09 16.84 -1.16
N PHE A 118 -7.31 16.53 -0.73
CA PHE A 118 -8.04 17.27 0.30
C PHE A 118 -8.60 16.36 1.39
N LEU A 119 -8.24 15.07 1.40
CA LEU A 119 -8.73 14.15 2.41
C LEU A 119 -8.01 14.40 3.75
N PRO A 120 -8.77 14.66 4.82
CA PRO A 120 -8.19 14.94 6.13
C PRO A 120 -7.62 13.66 6.76
N GLU A 121 -6.89 13.81 7.84
CA GLU A 121 -6.36 12.67 8.60
C GLU A 121 -7.47 11.72 9.07
N GLY A 122 -7.24 10.42 8.93
CA GLY A 122 -8.20 9.35 9.22
C GLY A 122 -9.17 9.05 8.08
N ALA A 123 -9.21 9.86 7.01
CA ALA A 123 -10.03 9.56 5.84
C ALA A 123 -9.42 8.43 4.99
N PRO A 124 -10.25 7.56 4.36
CA PRO A 124 -9.76 6.52 3.46
C PRO A 124 -9.25 7.15 2.15
N CYS A 125 -8.10 6.70 1.67
CA CYS A 125 -7.45 7.24 0.48
C CYS A 125 -7.00 6.14 -0.49
N VAL A 126 -6.65 6.55 -1.71
CA VAL A 126 -6.09 5.66 -2.74
C VAL A 126 -4.66 6.11 -3.05
N ARG A 127 -3.67 5.22 -2.86
CA ARG A 127 -2.25 5.58 -2.93
C ARG A 127 -1.85 6.13 -4.31
N LEU A 128 -2.40 5.55 -5.38
CA LEU A 128 -2.25 5.99 -6.77
C LEU A 128 -3.58 6.55 -7.31
N GLY A 129 -4.19 7.47 -6.58
CA GLY A 129 -5.42 8.13 -7.05
C GLY A 129 -5.21 8.88 -8.36
N GLU A 130 -6.09 8.66 -9.33
CA GLU A 130 -6.07 9.37 -10.63
C GLU A 130 -6.47 10.86 -10.50
N ARG A 131 -7.04 11.25 -9.35
CA ARG A 131 -7.54 12.59 -9.05
C ARG A 131 -7.23 12.96 -7.60
N ASP A 132 -7.16 14.26 -7.35
CA ASP A 132 -6.94 14.89 -6.05
C ASP A 132 -8.01 14.55 -5.00
N GLU A 133 -9.27 14.34 -5.40
CA GLU A 133 -10.37 13.92 -4.50
C GLU A 133 -10.10 12.61 -3.74
N LYS A 134 -9.16 11.79 -4.20
CA LYS A 134 -8.75 10.52 -3.57
C LYS A 134 -7.42 10.61 -2.83
N GLY A 135 -6.76 11.77 -2.90
CA GLY A 135 -5.49 12.05 -2.26
C GLY A 135 -5.64 12.69 -0.89
N CYS A 136 -4.62 12.53 -0.06
CA CYS A 136 -4.56 13.17 1.25
C CYS A 136 -4.18 14.63 1.16
N GLU A 137 -4.59 15.41 2.15
CA GLU A 137 -4.09 16.77 2.34
C GLU A 137 -2.55 16.82 2.38
N ARG A 138 -2.02 18.02 2.16
CA ARG A 138 -0.59 18.28 2.25
C ARG A 138 -0.05 17.79 3.60
N ASP A 139 1.16 17.24 3.58
CA ASP A 139 1.87 16.68 4.76
C ASP A 139 1.31 15.36 5.31
N LEU A 140 0.21 14.84 4.77
CA LEU A 140 -0.28 13.50 5.07
C LEU A 140 0.24 12.47 4.05
N VAL A 141 0.42 11.24 4.52
CA VAL A 141 0.80 10.08 3.73
C VAL A 141 -0.43 9.19 3.55
N CYS A 142 -0.68 8.75 2.33
CA CYS A 142 -1.72 7.76 2.07
C CYS A 142 -1.17 6.36 2.32
N ALA A 143 -1.45 5.81 3.50
CA ALA A 143 -1.19 4.41 3.85
C ALA A 143 -2.54 3.70 3.99
N ASP A 144 -3.34 3.74 2.91
CA ASP A 144 -4.76 3.33 2.83
C ASP A 144 -5.74 4.22 3.60
N TRP A 145 -5.24 4.86 4.66
CA TRP A 145 -5.81 6.02 5.30
C TRP A 145 -4.82 7.17 5.26
N CYS A 146 -5.34 8.39 5.23
CA CYS A 146 -4.53 9.58 5.37
C CYS A 146 -4.01 9.67 6.80
N GLY A 147 -2.69 9.60 6.96
CA GLY A 147 -2.04 9.63 8.26
C GLY A 147 -0.83 10.54 8.24
N ARG A 148 -0.59 11.23 9.36
CA ARG A 148 0.67 11.94 9.57
C ARG A 148 1.80 10.94 9.84
N ARG A 149 3.05 11.30 9.54
CA ARG A 149 4.22 10.46 9.93
C ARG A 149 4.40 10.47 11.45
N CYS A 150 4.73 9.33 12.04
CA CYS A 150 5.02 9.24 13.47
C CYS A 150 6.28 10.05 13.83
N GLY A 151 6.35 10.56 15.07
CA GLY A 151 7.55 11.26 15.57
C GLY A 151 7.78 12.66 15.00
N SER A 152 6.85 13.20 14.19
CA SER A 152 6.96 14.54 13.59
C SER A 152 6.61 15.70 14.55
N TRP A 153 6.19 15.42 15.79
CA TRP A 153 5.65 16.42 16.74
C TRP A 153 6.38 16.41 18.11
N LEU A 154 6.23 17.50 18.88
CA LEU A 154 6.90 17.72 20.17
C LEU A 154 6.72 16.61 21.22
N THR A 155 5.67 15.79 21.12
CA THR A 155 5.42 14.64 22.01
C THR A 155 5.81 13.29 21.40
N GLY A 156 6.14 13.24 20.11
CA GLY A 156 6.52 12.02 19.40
C GLY A 156 5.40 11.00 19.15
N GLU A 157 4.21 11.22 19.70
CA GLU A 157 3.10 10.26 19.72
C GLU A 157 1.99 10.60 18.73
N CYS A 158 1.27 9.56 18.27
CA CYS A 158 0.08 9.73 17.44
C CYS A 158 -1.06 10.33 18.28
N PRO A 159 -1.96 11.12 17.65
CA PRO A 159 -3.12 11.68 18.34
C PRO A 159 -4.03 10.58 18.89
N GLU A 160 -4.87 10.96 19.83
CA GLU A 160 -5.87 10.06 20.40
C GLU A 160 -6.76 9.45 19.29
N GLY A 161 -6.91 8.11 19.31
CA GLY A 161 -7.65 7.37 18.28
C GLY A 161 -6.80 6.93 17.09
N PHE A 162 -5.48 7.14 17.18
CA PHE A 162 -4.52 6.69 16.19
C PHE A 162 -3.39 5.91 16.88
N PHE A 163 -2.81 4.97 16.15
CA PHE A 163 -1.60 4.26 16.58
C PHE A 163 -0.52 4.45 15.52
N CYS A 164 0.73 4.36 15.97
CA CYS A 164 1.85 4.41 15.04
C CYS A 164 2.03 3.05 14.37
N ALA A 165 1.64 2.93 13.10
CA ALA A 165 1.91 1.75 12.31
C ALA A 165 3.39 1.73 11.93
N PRO A 166 4.18 0.73 12.36
CA PRO A 166 5.63 0.74 12.18
C PRO A 166 6.07 0.39 10.75
N GLU A 167 5.18 -0.18 9.95
CA GLU A 167 5.50 -0.76 8.64
C GLU A 167 4.97 0.09 7.49
N GLY A 168 5.84 0.37 6.52
CA GLY A 168 5.50 1.01 5.26
C GLY A 168 6.75 1.56 4.57
N PRO A 169 6.75 1.69 3.23
CA PRO A 169 7.90 2.21 2.51
C PRO A 169 8.10 3.72 2.73
N ASP A 170 7.04 4.42 3.15
CA ASP A 170 7.06 5.79 3.65
C ASP A 170 7.49 5.88 5.15
N GLY A 171 7.89 4.77 5.76
CA GLY A 171 8.17 4.73 7.20
C GLY A 171 6.89 4.77 8.05
N PRO A 172 7.02 5.05 9.36
CA PRO A 172 5.92 4.88 10.29
C PRO A 172 4.87 6.00 10.16
N VAL A 173 3.59 5.61 10.09
CA VAL A 173 2.44 6.51 9.86
C VAL A 173 1.39 6.29 10.94
N CYS A 174 0.76 7.38 11.40
CA CYS A 174 -0.37 7.32 12.33
C CYS A 174 -1.62 6.86 11.59
N LEU A 175 -2.09 5.65 11.90
CA LEU A 175 -3.31 5.07 11.32
C LEU A 175 -4.45 5.05 12.35
N PRO A 176 -5.71 5.16 11.93
CA PRO A 176 -6.85 5.16 12.85
C PRO A 176 -6.96 3.82 13.60
N THR A 177 -7.42 3.90 14.86
CA THR A 177 -7.77 2.74 15.67
C THR A 177 -9.01 2.99 16.52
N CYS A 178 -9.95 2.03 16.49
CA CYS A 178 -11.09 1.94 17.40
C CYS A 178 -10.85 0.95 18.56
N GLU A 179 -9.68 0.30 18.61
CA GLU A 179 -9.40 -0.68 19.65
C GLU A 179 -9.41 -0.04 21.06
N GLY A 180 -10.03 -0.74 22.02
CA GLY A 180 -10.20 -0.24 23.37
C GLY A 180 -11.24 0.87 23.52
N ARG A 181 -12.03 1.16 22.47
CA ARG A 181 -13.09 2.17 22.47
C ARG A 181 -14.43 1.54 22.12
N ALA A 182 -15.51 2.15 22.61
CA ALA A 182 -16.85 1.80 22.17
C ALA A 182 -17.12 2.47 20.81
N CYS A 183 -17.52 1.68 19.82
CA CYS A 183 -18.04 2.24 18.57
C CYS A 183 -19.48 2.77 18.76
N PRO A 184 -19.91 3.72 17.90
CA PRO A 184 -21.29 4.17 17.86
C PRO A 184 -22.29 3.02 17.72
N GLU A 185 -23.54 3.25 18.14
CA GLU A 185 -24.59 2.24 18.08
C GLU A 185 -24.78 1.71 16.64
N GLY A 186 -24.83 0.38 16.50
CA GLY A 186 -24.94 -0.29 15.21
C GLY A 186 -23.64 -0.37 14.41
N GLN A 187 -22.49 -0.02 15.00
CA GLN A 187 -21.17 -0.19 14.43
C GLN A 187 -20.31 -1.14 15.28
N ALA A 188 -19.39 -1.83 14.62
CA ALA A 188 -18.37 -2.65 15.24
C ALA A 188 -16.98 -2.09 14.94
N CYS A 189 -16.01 -2.39 15.81
CA CYS A 189 -14.61 -2.05 15.54
C CYS A 189 -14.05 -3.05 14.54
N VAL A 190 -13.88 -2.62 13.30
CA VAL A 190 -13.42 -3.44 12.17
C VAL A 190 -11.91 -3.29 12.04
N ARG A 191 -11.17 -4.39 12.18
CA ARG A 191 -9.72 -4.43 11.94
C ARG A 191 -9.44 -4.64 10.45
N MET A 192 -8.44 -3.97 9.91
CA MET A 192 -8.04 -4.12 8.51
C MET A 192 -6.61 -4.64 8.42
N GLU A 193 -6.27 -5.11 7.23
CA GLU A 193 -4.88 -5.44 6.91
C GLU A 193 -3.99 -4.21 7.11
N GLY A 194 -2.79 -4.41 7.65
CA GLY A 194 -1.90 -3.31 8.07
C GLY A 194 -2.18 -2.75 9.47
N GLY A 195 -3.16 -3.32 10.20
CA GLY A 195 -3.37 -3.06 11.63
C GLY A 195 -4.28 -1.87 11.95
N ALA A 196 -4.71 -1.10 10.95
CA ALA A 196 -5.73 -0.08 11.14
C ALA A 196 -7.03 -0.67 11.68
N SER A 197 -7.78 0.10 12.45
CA SER A 197 -9.15 -0.25 12.83
C SER A 197 -10.08 0.95 12.82
N VAL A 198 -11.29 0.78 12.31
CA VAL A 198 -12.30 1.85 12.24
C VAL A 198 -13.66 1.34 12.69
N CYS A 199 -14.47 2.23 13.25
CA CYS A 199 -15.85 1.91 13.54
C CYS A 199 -16.65 1.92 12.24
N SER A 200 -17.23 0.76 11.90
CA SER A 200 -18.03 0.60 10.70
C SER A 200 -19.26 -0.26 10.97
N ARG A 201 -20.32 -0.03 10.20
CA ARG A 201 -21.44 -0.97 10.10
C ARG A 201 -20.99 -2.16 9.27
N VAL A 202 -21.09 -3.36 9.85
CA VAL A 202 -20.70 -4.61 9.19
C VAL A 202 -21.87 -5.16 8.38
N HIS A 203 -21.59 -5.46 7.12
CA HIS A 203 -22.48 -6.14 6.18
C HIS A 203 -21.92 -7.54 5.89
N GLY A 204 -22.80 -8.54 5.80
CA GLY A 204 -22.42 -9.94 5.62
C GLY A 204 -22.13 -10.66 6.94
N GLN A 205 -21.24 -11.66 6.89
CA GLN A 205 -20.83 -12.42 8.06
C GLN A 205 -19.68 -11.71 8.76
N ASP A 206 -19.88 -11.26 10.01
CA ASP A 206 -18.82 -10.68 10.84
C ASP A 206 -17.79 -11.76 11.22
N CYS A 207 -16.88 -12.02 10.30
CA CYS A 207 -15.87 -13.07 10.45
C CYS A 207 -14.74 -12.73 11.42
N GLN A 208 -14.72 -11.50 11.95
CA GLN A 208 -13.81 -11.08 13.02
C GLN A 208 -14.39 -11.38 14.40
N ARG A 209 -15.71 -11.33 14.54
CA ARG A 209 -16.43 -11.79 15.73
C ARG A 209 -16.66 -13.29 15.72
N GLU A 210 -17.05 -13.85 14.59
CA GLU A 210 -17.35 -15.27 14.39
C GLU A 210 -16.35 -15.88 13.39
N PRO A 211 -15.28 -16.53 13.86
CA PRO A 211 -14.22 -17.01 12.99
C PRO A 211 -14.72 -17.93 11.87
N CYS A 212 -14.12 -17.77 10.69
CA CYS A 212 -14.40 -18.63 9.55
C CYS A 212 -14.09 -20.10 9.83
N ALA A 213 -14.76 -20.98 9.09
CA ALA A 213 -14.46 -22.41 9.14
C ALA A 213 -12.99 -22.71 8.75
N PRO A 214 -12.42 -23.84 9.21
CA PRO A 214 -11.04 -24.20 8.88
C PRO A 214 -10.78 -24.17 7.36
N GLY A 215 -9.71 -23.48 6.95
CA GLY A 215 -9.31 -23.33 5.55
C GLY A 215 -9.91 -22.11 4.82
N LEU A 216 -10.78 -21.34 5.47
CA LEU A 216 -11.31 -20.08 4.95
C LEU A 216 -10.63 -18.89 5.63
N SER A 217 -10.45 -17.80 4.88
CA SER A 217 -9.91 -16.53 5.35
C SER A 217 -11.01 -15.50 5.50
N CYS A 218 -10.95 -14.70 6.57
CA CYS A 218 -11.85 -13.58 6.77
C CYS A 218 -11.46 -12.43 5.85
N GLN A 219 -12.31 -12.12 4.89
CA GLN A 219 -12.14 -11.01 3.97
C GLN A 219 -12.86 -9.79 4.51
N VAL A 220 -12.17 -8.66 4.47
CA VAL A 220 -12.69 -7.39 4.98
C VAL A 220 -12.50 -6.33 3.90
N GLN A 221 -13.61 -5.80 3.42
CA GLN A 221 -13.60 -4.74 2.43
C GLN A 221 -14.24 -3.47 2.99
N THR A 222 -13.40 -2.46 3.23
CA THR A 222 -13.79 -1.12 3.71
C THR A 222 -13.64 -0.04 2.63
N ARG A 223 -13.14 -0.43 1.45
CA ARG A 223 -12.90 0.43 0.30
C ARG A 223 -13.39 -0.29 -0.95
N PRO A 224 -13.84 0.44 -1.99
CA PRO A 224 -14.11 1.88 -2.08
C PRO A 224 -15.45 2.42 -1.53
N PHE A 225 -16.27 1.62 -0.83
CA PHE A 225 -17.71 1.71 -1.11
C PHE A 225 -18.66 2.42 -0.16
N ARG A 226 -18.22 2.94 0.99
CA ARG A 226 -18.91 3.98 1.77
C ARG A 226 -18.15 4.24 3.08
N PRO A 227 -17.82 5.50 3.43
CA PRO A 227 -17.23 5.79 4.73
C PRO A 227 -18.11 5.26 5.86
N GLY A 228 -17.53 4.50 6.80
CA GLY A 228 -18.25 3.93 7.94
C GLY A 228 -19.04 2.65 7.64
N GLU A 229 -18.86 2.04 6.47
CA GLU A 229 -19.40 0.71 6.14
C GLU A 229 -18.25 -0.27 5.86
N ALA A 230 -18.48 -1.54 6.19
CA ALA A 230 -17.54 -2.63 5.95
C ALA A 230 -18.29 -3.88 5.53
N TRP A 231 -17.80 -4.55 4.49
CA TRP A 231 -18.30 -5.86 4.08
C TRP A 231 -17.34 -6.94 4.56
N MET A 232 -17.90 -7.98 5.14
CA MET A 232 -17.17 -9.11 5.68
C MET A 232 -17.77 -10.42 5.20
N TRP A 233 -16.89 -11.34 4.81
CA TRP A 233 -17.26 -12.68 4.41
C TRP A 233 -16.09 -13.65 4.57
N CYS A 234 -16.41 -14.93 4.66
CA CYS A 234 -15.42 -16.00 4.65
C CYS A 234 -15.19 -16.47 3.22
N ALA A 235 -13.94 -16.41 2.76
CA ALA A 235 -13.59 -16.82 1.41
C ALA A 235 -12.48 -17.86 1.41
N SER A 236 -12.52 -18.76 0.43
CA SER A 236 -11.42 -19.67 0.16
C SER A 236 -10.25 -18.89 -0.44
N PRO A 237 -9.02 -19.09 0.06
CA PRO A 237 -7.82 -18.59 -0.61
C PRO A 237 -7.57 -19.38 -1.91
N CYS A 238 -6.93 -18.75 -2.88
CA CYS A 238 -6.58 -19.36 -4.15
C CYS A 238 -5.22 -18.88 -4.66
N GLU A 239 -4.63 -19.69 -5.54
CA GLU A 239 -3.37 -19.38 -6.21
C GLU A 239 -3.61 -19.26 -7.72
N GLY A 240 -2.98 -18.26 -8.35
CA GLY A 240 -3.20 -17.89 -9.74
C GLY A 240 -4.34 -16.89 -9.91
N GLU A 241 -4.63 -16.52 -11.16
CA GLU A 241 -5.69 -15.58 -11.52
C GLU A 241 -6.62 -16.23 -12.55
N GLY A 242 -7.91 -15.88 -12.49
CA GLY A 242 -8.91 -16.27 -13.47
C GLY A 242 -9.87 -17.38 -13.04
N SER A 243 -10.83 -17.67 -13.92
CA SER A 243 -11.96 -18.57 -13.66
C SER A 243 -11.51 -20.02 -13.49
N PHE A 244 -12.12 -20.75 -12.55
CA PHE A 244 -11.83 -22.17 -12.30
C PHE A 244 -10.37 -22.46 -11.89
N SER A 245 -9.71 -21.46 -11.32
CA SER A 245 -8.39 -21.56 -10.69
C SER A 245 -8.37 -22.57 -9.54
N LYS A 246 -7.23 -23.24 -9.38
CA LYS A 246 -7.02 -24.24 -8.32
C LYS A 246 -7.22 -23.60 -6.92
N GLY A 247 -8.08 -24.22 -6.11
CA GLY A 247 -8.38 -23.77 -4.74
C GLY A 247 -9.77 -23.12 -4.60
N CYS A 248 -10.38 -22.68 -5.70
CA CYS A 248 -11.73 -22.15 -5.67
C CYS A 248 -12.79 -23.26 -5.81
N PRO A 249 -13.97 -23.11 -5.15
CA PRO A 249 -15.12 -23.96 -5.41
C PRO A 249 -15.57 -23.88 -6.88
N ASP A 250 -16.40 -24.82 -7.31
CA ASP A 250 -17.03 -24.74 -8.62
C ASP A 250 -17.76 -23.39 -8.80
N TYR A 251 -17.73 -22.85 -10.02
CA TYR A 251 -18.31 -21.55 -10.38
C TYR A 251 -17.71 -20.34 -9.65
N HIS A 252 -16.43 -20.43 -9.25
CA HIS A 252 -15.68 -19.31 -8.70
C HIS A 252 -14.41 -19.00 -9.52
N SER A 253 -14.01 -17.73 -9.49
CA SER A 253 -12.81 -17.18 -10.11
C SER A 253 -11.85 -16.70 -9.02
N CYS A 254 -10.56 -16.97 -9.16
CA CYS A 254 -9.57 -16.35 -8.29
C CYS A 254 -9.28 -14.94 -8.78
N MET A 255 -9.41 -13.98 -7.86
CA MET A 255 -8.99 -12.59 -8.05
C MET A 255 -8.30 -12.13 -6.78
N ASP A 256 -7.07 -11.64 -6.90
CA ASP A 256 -6.25 -11.15 -5.79
C ASP A 256 -6.00 -12.20 -4.69
N GLY A 257 -5.98 -13.49 -5.05
CA GLY A 257 -5.78 -14.60 -4.12
C GLY A 257 -7.03 -14.99 -3.32
N THR A 258 -8.19 -14.46 -3.71
CA THR A 258 -9.49 -14.77 -3.09
C THR A 258 -10.47 -15.27 -4.14
N CYS A 259 -11.27 -16.27 -3.78
CA CYS A 259 -12.31 -16.81 -4.66
C CYS A 259 -13.57 -15.93 -4.65
N TRP A 260 -14.04 -15.59 -5.85
CA TRP A 260 -15.25 -14.81 -6.09
C TRP A 260 -16.22 -15.57 -7.00
N GLU A 261 -17.52 -15.37 -6.83
CA GLU A 261 -18.52 -15.97 -7.72
C GLU A 261 -18.30 -15.52 -9.17
N VAL A 262 -18.39 -16.47 -10.11
CA VAL A 262 -18.29 -16.20 -11.54
C VAL A 262 -19.58 -15.55 -12.04
N CYS A 263 -19.44 -14.57 -12.93
CA CYS A 263 -20.56 -13.95 -13.63
C CYS A 263 -20.28 -13.83 -15.13
N SER A 264 -21.33 -13.66 -15.92
CA SER A 264 -21.23 -13.29 -17.33
C SER A 264 -21.30 -11.77 -17.45
N PRO A 265 -20.27 -11.09 -18.00
CA PRO A 265 -20.32 -9.65 -18.24
C PRO A 265 -21.44 -9.23 -19.22
N MET A 266 -21.99 -10.19 -19.98
CA MET A 266 -23.05 -9.98 -20.96
C MET A 266 -24.45 -10.19 -20.39
N GLU A 267 -24.58 -10.82 -19.21
CA GLU A 267 -25.87 -11.08 -18.57
C GLU A 267 -26.05 -10.15 -17.37
N SER A 268 -27.19 -9.44 -17.33
CA SER A 268 -27.53 -8.59 -16.20
C SER A 268 -28.21 -9.43 -15.10
N GLY A 269 -27.71 -9.34 -13.87
CA GLY A 269 -28.36 -9.94 -12.69
C GLY A 269 -27.72 -11.22 -12.15
N ASP A 270 -26.54 -11.60 -12.65
CA ASP A 270 -25.78 -12.75 -12.14
C ASP A 270 -25.23 -12.52 -10.72
N CYS A 271 -24.99 -11.26 -10.37
CA CYS A 271 -24.40 -10.87 -9.10
C CYS A 271 -25.46 -10.42 -8.08
N ALA A 272 -25.15 -10.58 -6.80
CA ALA A 272 -25.97 -10.07 -5.70
C ALA A 272 -26.22 -8.54 -5.82
N PRO A 273 -27.28 -7.98 -5.18
CA PRO A 273 -27.72 -6.59 -5.38
C PRO A 273 -26.67 -5.50 -5.15
N ASP A 274 -25.65 -5.76 -4.33
CA ASP A 274 -24.55 -4.84 -4.02
C ASP A 274 -23.26 -5.18 -4.77
N SER A 275 -23.34 -5.98 -5.84
CA SER A 275 -22.18 -6.45 -6.60
C SER A 275 -22.35 -6.28 -8.10
N VAL A 276 -21.23 -6.08 -8.79
CA VAL A 276 -21.12 -5.90 -10.24
C VAL A 276 -20.18 -6.95 -10.81
N CYS A 277 -20.48 -7.36 -12.04
CA CYS A 277 -19.61 -8.27 -12.76
C CYS A 277 -18.39 -7.51 -13.32
N VAL A 278 -17.19 -7.83 -12.83
CA VAL A 278 -15.94 -7.28 -13.35
C VAL A 278 -15.23 -8.34 -14.21
N PRO A 279 -14.90 -8.04 -15.48
CA PRO A 279 -14.22 -8.99 -16.36
C PRO A 279 -12.84 -9.40 -15.82
N THR A 280 -12.53 -10.70 -15.80
CA THR A 280 -11.23 -11.24 -15.36
C THR A 280 -10.34 -11.67 -16.52
N GLY A 281 -10.49 -11.05 -17.69
CA GLY A 281 -9.66 -11.32 -18.87
C GLY A 281 -10.07 -12.53 -19.72
N GLY A 282 -11.22 -13.16 -19.45
CA GLY A 282 -11.82 -14.25 -20.24
C GLY A 282 -13.27 -13.97 -20.65
N GLU A 283 -14.01 -15.03 -21.02
CA GLU A 283 -15.47 -14.94 -21.29
C GLU A 283 -16.30 -14.66 -20.03
N TYR A 284 -15.71 -14.89 -18.87
CA TYR A 284 -16.32 -14.74 -17.56
C TYR A 284 -15.67 -13.59 -16.76
N GLY A 285 -16.44 -13.06 -15.82
CA GLY A 285 -15.99 -12.11 -14.81
C GLY A 285 -16.15 -12.67 -13.39
N ALA A 286 -15.90 -11.81 -12.42
CA ALA A 286 -16.15 -12.06 -11.01
C ALA A 286 -17.15 -11.04 -10.46
N CYS A 287 -18.07 -11.50 -9.62
CA CYS A 287 -18.95 -10.63 -8.86
C CYS A 287 -18.17 -9.97 -7.73
N VAL A 288 -17.80 -8.71 -7.92
CA VAL A 288 -17.17 -7.89 -6.89
C VAL A 288 -18.18 -6.91 -6.34
N LEU A 289 -18.04 -6.49 -5.09
CA LEU A 289 -18.91 -5.46 -4.54
C LEU A 289 -18.84 -4.19 -5.41
N SER A 290 -19.99 -3.56 -5.60
CA SER A 290 -20.12 -2.37 -6.44
C SER A 290 -19.70 -1.13 -5.65
N PRO A 291 -18.98 -0.18 -6.27
CA PRO A 291 -19.14 1.22 -5.90
C PRO A 291 -20.58 1.53 -6.25
N GLY A 292 -21.51 1.49 -5.29
CA GLY A 292 -21.59 2.61 -4.39
C GLY A 292 -21.46 3.89 -5.20
N THR A 293 -22.32 4.08 -6.22
CA THR A 293 -22.41 5.35 -6.94
C THR A 293 -22.59 6.40 -5.87
N LEU A 294 -21.67 7.38 -5.80
CA LEU A 294 -21.87 8.61 -5.04
C LEU A 294 -22.93 9.46 -5.76
N ASP A 295 -24.09 8.88 -6.08
CA ASP A 295 -25.29 9.59 -6.49
C ASP A 295 -26.07 9.91 -5.23
N GLY A 296 -25.65 10.99 -4.59
CA GLY A 296 -26.29 11.60 -3.44
C GLY A 296 -26.00 13.09 -3.36
N GLY A 297 -25.80 13.74 -4.51
CA GLY A 297 -25.81 15.20 -4.63
C GLY A 297 -27.23 15.67 -4.89
N THR A 298 -27.95 16.04 -3.82
CA THR A 298 -28.90 17.16 -3.88
C THR A 298 -28.19 18.40 -3.40
#